data_AF-A0A951V8P0-F1
#
_entry.id   AF-A0A951V8P0-F1
#
_cell.length_a   1.000
_cell.length_b   1.000
_cell.length_c   1.000
_cell.angle_alpha   90.00
_cell.angle_beta   90.00
_cell.angle_gamma   90.00
#
_symmetry.space_group_name_H-M   'P 1'
#
loop_
_entity.id
_entity.type
_entity.pdbx_description
1 polymer ?
#
loop_
_entity_poly.entity_id
_entity_poly.type
_entity_poly.pdbx_seq_one_letter_code
_entity_poly.pdbx_strand_id
1 'polypeptide(L)' 'MKIPFGASRTYTELASDIGIPGAARAVGNALSKNRIPILIPCHRVIRSDGHLGGYAGGIKIKEKLLQIEKEQK' A
#
# COMPACT_ATOMS: atom_id res chain seq x y z
N MET A 1 -7.42 -9.03 -0.45
CA MET A 1 -6.32 -8.14 -0.87
C MET A 1 -5.13 -8.97 -1.32
N LYS A 2 -5.03 -9.30 -2.61
CA LYS A 2 -3.85 -9.95 -3.20
C LYS A 2 -3.17 -8.93 -4.12
N ILE A 3 -2.14 -8.24 -3.62
CA ILE A 3 -1.29 -7.40 -4.46
C ILE A 3 -0.02 -8.20 -4.77
N PRO A 4 0.25 -8.55 -6.05
CA PRO A 4 1.44 -9.28 -6.43
C PRO A 4 2.74 -8.57 -6.01
N PHE A 5 3.81 -9.34 -5.87
CA PHE A 5 5.14 -8.79 -5.68
C PHE A 5 5.54 -7.91 -6.87
N GLY A 6 6.13 -6.73 -6.61
CA GLY A 6 6.52 -5.79 -7.67
C GLY A 6 5.34 -5.12 -8.38
N ALA A 7 4.13 -5.21 -7.81
CA ALA A 7 2.96 -4.46 -8.24
C ALA A 7 2.48 -3.55 -7.10
N SER A 8 1.88 -2.41 -7.48
CA SER A 8 1.24 -1.50 -6.54
C SER A 8 -0.25 -1.37 -6.85
N ARG A 9 -1.00 -0.94 -5.83
CA ARG A 9 -2.40 -0.53 -5.94
C ARG A 9 -2.59 0.81 -5.25
N THR A 10 -3.60 1.55 -5.64
CA THR A 10 -3.96 2.81 -5.00
C THR A 10 -4.95 2.58 -3.85
N TYR A 11 -5.00 3.52 -2.90
CA TYR A 11 -6.01 3.47 -1.83
C TYR A 11 -7.46 3.48 -2.38
N THR A 12 -7.68 4.14 -3.52
CA THR A 12 -8.99 4.22 -4.18
C THR A 12 -9.36 2.93 -4.89
N GLU A 13 -8.42 2.28 -5.58
CA GLU A 13 -8.61 0.94 -6.16
C GLU A 13 -8.96 -0.06 -5.05
N LEU A 14 -8.22 -0.06 -3.95
CA LEU A 14 -8.50 -0.93 -2.81
C LEU A 14 -9.88 -0.71 -2.18
N ALA A 15 -10.28 0.55 -2.03
CA ALA A 15 -11.60 0.90 -1.52
C ALA A 15 -12.71 0.37 -2.45
N SER A 16 -12.47 0.45 -3.77
CA SER A 16 -13.39 -0.08 -4.79
C SER A 16 -13.44 -1.60 -4.78
N ASP A 17 -12.29 -2.27 -4.66
CA ASP A 17 -12.16 -3.74 -4.61
C ASP A 17 -12.90 -4.35 -3.40
N ILE A 18 -12.99 -3.62 -2.28
CA ILE A 18 -13.75 -4.04 -1.08
C ILE A 18 -15.22 -3.60 -1.09
N GLY A 19 -15.71 -3.04 -2.20
CA GLY A 19 -17.10 -2.62 -2.37
C GLY A 19 -17.50 -1.32 -1.67
N ILE A 20 -16.52 -0.52 -1.23
CA ILE A 20 -16.76 0.75 -0.54
C ILE A 20 -16.04 1.90 -1.29
N PRO A 21 -16.49 2.26 -2.50
CA PRO A 21 -15.91 3.35 -3.26
C PRO A 21 -15.94 4.65 -2.44
N GLY A 22 -14.85 5.43 -2.47
CA GLY A 22 -14.68 6.65 -1.66
C GLY A 22 -14.07 6.44 -0.28
N ALA A 23 -13.92 5.19 0.20
CA ALA A 23 -13.33 4.91 1.51
C ALA A 23 -11.79 4.91 1.55
N ALA A 24 -11.11 5.58 0.62
CA ALA A 24 -9.64 5.58 0.51
C ALA A 24 -8.93 6.00 1.81
N ARG A 25 -9.48 6.99 2.53
CA ARG A 25 -8.94 7.45 3.82
C ARG A 25 -9.09 6.38 4.91
N ALA A 26 -10.22 5.67 4.95
CA ALA A 26 -10.45 4.58 5.89
C ALA A 26 -9.51 3.40 5.61
N VAL A 27 -9.29 3.06 4.33
CA VAL A 27 -8.30 2.06 3.91
C VAL A 27 -6.90 2.46 4.38
N GLY A 28 -6.48 3.72 4.18
CA GLY A 28 -5.20 4.21 4.68
C GLY A 28 -5.04 4.08 6.20
N ASN A 29 -6.09 4.41 6.96
CA ASN A 29 -6.12 4.26 8.41
C ASN A 29 -6.10 2.79 8.88
N ALA A 30 -6.70 1.88 8.12
CA ALA A 30 -6.63 0.45 8.41
C ALA A 30 -5.20 -0.09 8.17
N LEU A 31 -4.57 0.32 7.07
CA LEU A 31 -3.22 -0.08 6.71
C LEU A 31 -2.16 0.48 7.67
N SER A 32 -2.35 1.67 8.24
CA SER A 32 -1.44 2.24 9.25
C SER A 32 -1.46 1.49 10.57
N LYS A 33 -2.55 0.75 10.87
CA LYS A 33 -2.70 -0.10 12.05
C LYS A 33 -2.24 -1.54 11.82
N ASN A 34 -1.64 -1.83 10.67
CA ASN A 34 -1.13 -3.16 10.36
C ASN A 34 -0.03 -3.58 11.36
N ARG A 35 -0.30 -4.64 12.14
CA ARG A 35 0.62 -5.19 13.16
C ARG A 35 1.67 -6.14 12.57
N ILE A 36 1.50 -6.56 11.31
CA ILE A 36 2.40 -7.51 10.64
C ILE A 36 2.78 -6.94 9.26
N PRO A 37 3.67 -5.93 9.22
CA PRO A 37 4.17 -5.36 7.96
C PRO A 37 4.90 -6.44 7.14
N ILE A 38 5.05 -6.20 5.83
CA ILE A 38 5.67 -7.12 4.85
C ILE A 38 4.78 -8.34 4.52
N LEU A 39 4.32 -9.10 5.51
CA LEU A 39 3.40 -10.23 5.29
C LEU A 39 2.05 -9.75 4.77
N ILE A 40 1.50 -8.71 5.42
CA ILE A 40 0.44 -7.89 4.83
C ILE A 40 1.15 -6.76 4.08
N PRO A 41 1.09 -6.74 2.73
CA PRO A 41 1.92 -5.87 1.90
C PRO A 41 1.37 -4.44 1.83
N CYS A 42 1.21 -3.79 2.99
CA CYS A 42 0.69 -2.43 3.09
C CYS A 42 1.63 -1.38 2.45
N HIS A 43 2.92 -1.70 2.28
CA HIS A 43 3.88 -0.88 1.53
C HIS A 43 3.58 -0.83 0.02
N ARG A 44 2.82 -1.80 -0.52
CA ARG A 44 2.41 -1.82 -1.94
C ARG A 44 1.21 -0.91 -2.26
N VAL A 45 0.62 -0.27 -1.25
CA VAL A 45 -0.51 0.63 -1.44
C VAL A 45 -0.04 2.06 -1.50
N ILE A 46 -0.30 2.77 -2.60
CA ILE A 46 0.15 4.14 -2.85
C ILE A 46 -1.02 5.09 -3.08
N ARG A 47 -0.73 6.39 -3.19
CA ARG A 47 -1.74 7.39 -3.57
C ARG A 47 -2.03 7.30 -5.07
N SER A 48 -3.23 7.74 -5.45
CA SER A 48 -3.66 7.77 -6.86
C SER A 48 -2.89 8.79 -7.72
N ASP A 49 -2.21 9.74 -7.09
CA ASP A 49 -1.33 10.74 -7.75
C ASP A 49 0.11 10.23 -7.96
N GLY A 50 0.37 8.95 -7.68
CA GLY A 50 1.70 8.35 -7.84
C GLY A 50 2.65 8.56 -6.66
N HIS A 51 2.28 9.36 -5.67
CA HIS A 51 3.08 9.51 -4.45
C HIS A 51 2.92 8.29 -3.52
N LEU A 52 3.96 7.99 -2.74
CA LEU A 52 3.96 6.83 -1.84
C LEU A 52 2.87 6.89 -0.77
N GLY A 53 2.52 8.07 -0.26
CA GLY A 53 1.62 8.20 0.89
C GLY A 53 2.23 7.71 2.19
N GLY A 54 1.39 7.52 3.22
CA GLY A 54 1.84 7.14 4.56
C GLY A 54 2.30 5.69 4.67
N TYR A 55 3.19 5.44 5.64
CA TYR A 55 3.61 4.11 6.05
C TYR A 55 3.90 4.06 7.55
N ALA A 56 3.41 3.04 8.24
CA ALA A 56 3.59 2.91 9.69
C ALA A 56 5.07 2.82 10.10
N GLY A 57 5.90 2.14 9.28
CA GLY A 57 7.35 2.07 9.47
C GLY A 57 8.14 3.27 8.92
N GLY A 58 7.48 4.31 8.44
CA GLY A 58 8.12 5.48 7.83
C GLY A 58 8.36 5.35 6.32
N ILE A 59 8.31 6.49 5.62
CA ILE A 59 8.31 6.55 4.15
C ILE A 59 9.58 5.95 3.53
N LYS A 60 10.75 6.16 4.15
CA LYS A 60 12.03 5.60 3.67
C LYS A 60 12.02 4.07 3.59
N ILE A 61 11.38 3.40 4.54
CA ILE A 61 11.27 1.94 4.53
C ILE A 61 10.36 1.48 3.40
N LYS A 62 9.23 2.17 3.19
CA LYS A 62 8.30 1.87 2.09
C LYS A 62 8.96 2.01 0.72
N GLU A 63 9.71 3.08 0.52
CA GLU A 63 10.48 3.32 -0.71
C GLU A 63 11.49 2.19 -0.95
N LYS A 64 12.30 1.85 0.06
CA LYS A 64 13.30 0.78 -0.04
C LYS A 64 12.65 -0.58 -0.33
N LEU A 65 11.53 -0.91 0.32
CA LEU A 65 10.81 -2.15 0.04
C LEU A 65 10.32 -2.19 -1.41
N LEU A 66 9.68 -1.13 -1.88
CA LEU A 66 9.21 -1.04 -3.27
C LEU A 66 10.35 -1.11 -4.29
N GLN A 67 11.51 -0.55 -3.97
CA GLN A 67 12.70 -0.64 -4.81
C GLN A 67 13.20 -2.08 -4.91
N ILE A 68 13.36 -2.78 -3.77
CA ILE A 68 13.77 -4.18 -3.74
C ILE A 68 12.81 -5.04 -4.58
N GLU A 69 11.49 -4.79 -4.46
CA GLU A 69 10.50 -5.53 -5.24
C GLU A 69 10.54 -5.23 -6.74
N LYS A 70 11.02 -4.06 -7.15
CA LYS A 70 11.21 -3.71 -8.57
C LYS A 70 12.49 -4.31 -9.14
N GLU A 71 13.56 -4.38 -8.35
CA GLU A 71 14.86 -4.91 -8.76
C GLU A 71 14.86 -6.45 -8.89
N GLN A 72 13.98 -7.14 -8.16
CA GLN A 72 13.82 -8.59 -8.21
C GLN A 72 12.73 -9.07 -9.19
N LYS A 73 12.21 -8.18 -10.03
CA LYS A 73 11.14 -8.46 -10.99
C LYS A 73 11.72 -8.65 -12.40
#